data_AF-A0A2D6DPF5-F1
#
_entry.id   AF-A0A2D6DPF5-F1
#
_cell.length_a   1.000
_cell.length_b   1.000
_cell.length_c   1.000
_cell.angle_alpha   90.00
_cell.angle_beta   90.00
_cell.angle_gamma   90.00
#
_symmetry.space_group_name_H-M   'P 1'
#
loop_
_entity.id
_entity.type
_entity.pdbx_description
1 polymer ?
#
loop_
_entity_poly.entity_id
_entity_poly.type
_entity_poly.pdbx_seq_one_letter_code
_entity_poly.pdbx_strand_id
1 'polypeptide(L)'
;DEGRSPKRISGDDAQGMVNAFRKVKLLSPPTDCLSPIEDLLIKKGLSKAIDSRFASTITRNPKVTQGNPFQIEVGLVFGGDLSADGPIEVLRFANRVPLMYQQGGCLLTKALEAVDWKRYGLDHPGGKGIPKGPAAVLIHLASTNVQFTSEAKEAVSDNEEVFEEIRLAMLEVGRGLKGHLKKSSQRKKAREKFELINIILPEISKKSSEILSRDEPDLAPIITRIMDAVFCEEEMGWDDEKGLATCSITIYNYTARARAYTILAKWPEGDGTAISDNPLGGAKQAKGLWAWRLDTLNPGTATTIHFGVSGLRKGEWSDAEIFYRGNGEVIGASKIDEKLLDELRKSEALEAAEAELEQPKETISQLKERAEDSEASQARPLVEGQTSLFGDFTTKDGMEVDE
;
A
#
# COMPACT_ATOMS: atom_id res chain seq x y z
N ASP A 1 -15.95 5.91 52.29
CA ASP A 1 -16.09 4.67 53.08
C ASP A 1 -16.30 3.53 52.11
N GLU A 2 -15.35 2.59 52.06
CA GLU A 2 -15.30 1.51 51.07
C GLU A 2 -16.43 0.48 51.26
N GLY A 3 -17.00 0.40 52.46
CA GLY A 3 -18.11 -0.51 52.79
C GLY A 3 -19.51 0.04 52.46
N ARG A 4 -19.63 1.26 51.91
CA ARG A 4 -20.94 1.87 51.65
C ARG A 4 -21.62 1.23 50.44
N SER A 5 -22.89 0.84 50.60
CA SER A 5 -23.66 0.23 49.50
C SER A 5 -23.83 1.18 48.31
N PRO A 6 -23.54 0.75 47.05
CA PRO A 6 -23.66 1.60 45.86
C PRO A 6 -25.05 2.19 45.65
N LYS A 7 -26.11 1.50 46.08
CA LYS A 7 -27.50 1.96 45.96
C LYS A 7 -27.82 3.18 46.85
N ARG A 8 -26.97 3.50 47.83
CA ARG A 8 -27.18 4.56 48.83
C ARG A 8 -26.28 5.79 48.59
N ILE A 9 -25.73 5.95 47.39
CA ILE A 9 -24.95 7.13 47.00
C ILE A 9 -25.92 8.28 46.75
N SER A 10 -25.67 9.45 47.39
CA SER A 10 -26.46 10.66 47.16
C SER A 10 -26.01 11.37 45.87
N GLY A 11 -26.81 12.32 45.36
CA GLY A 11 -26.45 13.09 44.18
C GLY A 11 -25.14 13.88 44.36
N ASP A 12 -24.96 14.48 45.54
CA ASP A 12 -23.73 15.24 45.87
C ASP A 12 -22.51 14.32 45.95
N ASP A 13 -22.66 13.13 46.54
CA ASP A 13 -21.61 12.12 46.60
C ASP A 13 -21.23 11.66 45.18
N ALA A 14 -22.21 11.45 44.30
CA ALA A 14 -21.98 11.05 42.91
C ALA A 14 -21.22 12.14 42.12
N GLN A 15 -21.59 13.41 42.29
CA GLN A 15 -20.88 14.52 41.66
C GLN A 15 -19.43 14.61 42.19
N GLY A 16 -19.23 14.37 43.49
CA GLY A 16 -17.92 14.26 44.12
C GLY A 16 -17.07 13.16 43.47
N MET A 17 -17.65 11.97 43.23
CA MET A 17 -16.98 10.85 42.57
C MET A 17 -16.60 11.18 41.12
N VAL A 18 -17.51 11.77 40.33
CA VAL A 18 -17.21 12.18 38.94
C VAL A 18 -16.05 13.18 38.90
N ASN A 19 -16.04 14.14 39.82
CA ASN A 19 -14.97 15.12 39.93
C ASN A 19 -13.64 14.47 40.35
N ALA A 20 -13.68 13.44 41.20
CA ALA A 20 -12.50 12.66 41.56
C ALA A 20 -11.95 11.88 40.36
N PHE A 21 -12.81 11.21 39.58
CA PHE A 21 -12.41 10.49 38.36
C PHE A 21 -11.75 11.39 37.31
N ARG A 22 -12.16 12.66 37.20
CA ARG A 22 -11.50 13.63 36.30
C ARG A 22 -10.08 14.02 36.74
N LYS A 23 -9.76 13.89 38.04
CA LYS A 23 -8.44 14.23 38.59
C LYS A 23 -7.48 13.06 38.58
N VAL A 24 -8.00 11.83 38.67
CA VAL A 24 -7.19 10.61 38.72
C VAL A 24 -6.85 10.16 37.30
N LYS A 25 -5.56 9.91 37.05
CA LYS A 25 -5.10 9.35 35.79
C LYS A 25 -5.38 7.85 35.76
N LEU A 26 -6.38 7.45 34.98
CA LEU A 26 -6.70 6.05 34.73
C LEU A 26 -5.89 5.48 33.56
N LEU A 27 -5.82 4.16 33.51
CA LEU A 27 -5.32 3.43 32.34
C LEU A 27 -6.25 3.67 31.15
N SER A 28 -5.68 3.70 29.95
CA SER A 28 -6.46 3.80 28.73
C SER A 28 -7.34 2.55 28.57
N PRO A 29 -8.59 2.70 28.10
CA PRO A 29 -9.46 1.58 27.75
C PRO A 29 -8.84 0.71 26.65
N PRO A 30 -9.28 -0.55 26.53
CA PRO A 30 -8.83 -1.42 25.46
C PRO A 30 -9.26 -0.89 24.09
N THR A 31 -8.43 -1.10 23.08
CA THR A 31 -8.63 -0.60 21.69
C THR A 31 -9.07 -1.69 20.71
N ASP A 32 -9.22 -2.93 21.19
CA ASP A 32 -9.65 -4.11 20.41
C ASP A 32 -11.14 -4.08 20.02
N CYS A 33 -11.90 -3.13 20.56
CA CYS A 33 -13.32 -2.95 20.28
C CYS A 33 -13.61 -2.19 18.97
N LEU A 34 -12.58 -1.80 18.20
CA LEU A 34 -12.74 -1.06 16.95
C LEU A 34 -12.65 -2.00 15.73
N SER A 35 -13.45 -1.71 14.71
CA SER A 35 -13.45 -2.44 13.44
C SER A 35 -13.16 -1.46 12.28
N PRO A 36 -11.87 -1.15 12.01
CA PRO A 36 -11.46 -0.29 10.89
C PRO A 36 -11.84 -0.90 9.53
N ILE A 37 -11.73 -0.12 8.45
CA ILE A 37 -11.93 -0.62 7.07
C ILE A 37 -10.64 -1.26 6.55
N GLU A 38 -9.48 -0.77 6.98
CA GLU A 38 -8.13 -1.17 6.61
C GLU A 38 -7.61 -0.60 5.28
N ASP A 39 -6.31 -0.32 5.24
CA ASP A 39 -5.62 0.35 4.13
C ASP A 39 -5.79 -0.32 2.77
N LEU A 40 -5.76 -1.65 2.74
CA LEU A 40 -5.89 -2.43 1.51
C LEU A 40 -7.30 -2.36 0.93
N LEU A 41 -8.31 -2.41 1.79
CA LEU A 41 -9.71 -2.35 1.36
C LEU A 41 -10.08 -0.95 0.90
N ILE A 42 -9.61 0.09 1.60
CA ILE A 42 -9.79 1.49 1.16
C ILE A 42 -9.14 1.68 -0.22
N LYS A 43 -7.91 1.19 -0.41
CA LYS A 43 -7.21 1.30 -1.69
C LYS A 43 -7.96 0.59 -2.82
N LYS A 44 -8.40 -0.66 -2.61
CA LYS A 44 -9.19 -1.41 -3.59
C LYS A 44 -10.53 -0.72 -3.90
N GLY A 45 -11.22 -0.20 -2.88
CA GLY A 45 -12.49 0.50 -3.03
C GLY A 45 -12.35 1.78 -3.86
N LEU A 46 -11.36 2.61 -3.54
CA LEU A 46 -11.10 3.85 -4.26
C LEU A 46 -10.64 3.61 -5.70
N SER A 47 -9.73 2.65 -5.93
CA SER A 47 -9.27 2.32 -7.28
C SER A 47 -10.34 1.70 -8.18
N LYS A 48 -11.36 1.04 -7.60
CA LYS A 48 -12.48 0.50 -8.38
C LYS A 48 -13.54 1.56 -8.69
N ALA A 49 -13.82 2.46 -7.75
CA ALA A 49 -14.86 3.47 -7.90
C ALA A 49 -14.40 4.67 -8.74
N ILE A 50 -13.11 5.02 -8.64
CA ILE A 50 -12.51 6.14 -9.35
C ILE A 50 -11.31 5.57 -10.10
N ASP A 51 -11.38 5.53 -11.43
CA ASP A 51 -10.24 5.21 -12.28
C ASP A 51 -9.17 6.26 -12.01
N SER A 52 -8.18 5.92 -11.19
CA SER A 52 -7.22 6.86 -10.65
C SER A 52 -5.82 6.32 -10.89
N ARG A 53 -4.90 7.21 -11.29
CA ARG A 53 -3.51 6.84 -11.59
C ARG A 53 -2.70 6.58 -10.33
N PHE A 54 -3.19 7.06 -9.18
CA PHE A 54 -2.50 6.96 -7.92
C PHE A 54 -3.47 6.90 -6.75
N ALA A 55 -3.22 6.00 -5.81
CA ALA A 55 -3.94 5.86 -4.55
C ALA A 55 -2.95 5.72 -3.39
N SER A 56 -3.15 6.50 -2.33
CA SER A 56 -2.38 6.46 -1.08
C SER A 56 -3.34 6.35 0.09
N THR A 57 -3.13 5.39 0.97
CA THR A 57 -3.97 5.14 2.15
C THR A 57 -3.10 5.10 3.41
N ILE A 58 -3.70 5.44 4.54
CA ILE A 58 -3.09 5.31 5.87
C ILE A 58 -4.14 4.94 6.91
N THR A 59 -3.81 3.95 7.74
CA THR A 59 -4.56 3.55 8.91
C THR A 59 -3.69 3.86 10.12
N ARG A 60 -4.12 4.81 10.94
CA ARG A 60 -3.35 5.21 12.12
C ARG A 60 -3.61 4.27 13.28
N ASN A 61 -2.70 4.25 14.25
CA ASN A 61 -2.90 3.51 15.49
C ASN A 61 -4.09 4.09 16.27
N PRO A 62 -4.89 3.25 16.94
CA PRO A 62 -6.01 3.71 17.73
C PRO A 62 -5.55 4.59 18.90
N LYS A 63 -6.32 5.63 19.18
CA LYS A 63 -6.15 6.55 20.31
C LYS A 63 -7.42 6.58 21.14
N VAL A 64 -7.38 7.24 22.30
CA VAL A 64 -8.54 7.36 23.18
C VAL A 64 -8.81 8.83 23.45
N THR A 65 -10.08 9.24 23.33
CA THR A 65 -10.57 10.56 23.73
C THR A 65 -11.76 10.41 24.68
N GLN A 66 -11.74 11.11 25.81
CA GLN A 66 -12.82 11.08 26.81
C GLN A 66 -13.27 9.65 27.23
N GLY A 67 -12.32 8.71 27.26
CA GLY A 67 -12.59 7.30 27.57
C GLY A 67 -13.16 6.45 26.41
N ASN A 68 -13.29 7.02 25.21
CA ASN A 68 -13.73 6.32 24.01
C ASN A 68 -12.53 6.10 23.07
N PRO A 69 -12.18 4.85 22.75
CA PRO A 69 -11.18 4.58 21.73
C PRO A 69 -11.71 4.99 20.35
N PHE A 70 -10.84 5.56 19.53
CA PHE A 70 -11.11 5.94 18.16
C PHE A 70 -9.89 5.66 17.27
N GLN A 71 -10.14 5.49 15.98
CA GLN A 71 -9.12 5.24 14.98
C GLN A 71 -9.45 6.03 13.71
N ILE A 72 -8.43 6.57 13.06
CA ILE A 72 -8.55 7.38 11.86
C ILE A 72 -7.91 6.67 10.69
N GLU A 73 -8.65 6.63 9.58
CA GLU A 73 -8.16 6.14 8.30
C GLU A 73 -8.37 7.21 7.23
N VAL A 74 -7.37 7.43 6.40
CA VAL A 74 -7.44 8.41 5.31
C VAL A 74 -6.97 7.77 4.02
N GLY A 75 -7.75 7.95 2.96
CA GLY A 75 -7.36 7.60 1.60
C GLY A 75 -7.33 8.83 0.71
N LEU A 76 -6.38 8.91 -0.22
CA LEU A 76 -6.35 9.90 -1.27
C LEU A 76 -6.13 9.21 -2.60
N VAL A 77 -6.95 9.58 -3.58
CA VAL A 77 -6.73 9.25 -4.98
C VAL A 77 -6.45 10.51 -5.78
N PHE A 78 -5.62 10.36 -6.81
CA PHE A 78 -5.19 11.45 -7.67
C PHE A 78 -5.22 11.06 -9.14
N GLY A 79 -5.71 11.97 -9.98
CA GLY A 79 -5.82 11.84 -11.43
C GLY A 79 -7.06 11.08 -11.87
N GLY A 80 -7.05 10.64 -13.13
CA GLY A 80 -8.19 9.94 -13.72
C GLY A 80 -9.24 10.86 -14.32
N ASP A 81 -10.50 10.47 -14.14
CA ASP A 81 -11.68 11.22 -14.58
C ASP A 81 -12.07 12.38 -13.63
N LEU A 82 -11.27 12.62 -12.59
CA LEU A 82 -11.50 13.72 -11.65
C LEU A 82 -11.19 15.07 -12.30
N SER A 83 -12.06 16.06 -12.06
CA SER A 83 -11.90 17.42 -12.58
C SER A 83 -10.67 18.11 -11.99
N ALA A 84 -9.80 18.65 -12.85
CA ALA A 84 -8.58 19.33 -12.42
C ALA A 84 -8.81 20.77 -11.90
N ASP A 85 -9.87 21.44 -12.38
CA ASP A 85 -10.15 22.85 -12.08
C ASP A 85 -11.12 23.05 -10.90
N GLY A 86 -11.76 21.96 -10.45
CA GLY A 86 -12.76 21.95 -9.37
C GLY A 86 -12.15 21.79 -7.97
N PRO A 87 -12.97 22.01 -6.92
CA PRO A 87 -12.61 21.58 -5.57
C PRO A 87 -12.45 20.06 -5.54
N ILE A 88 -11.54 19.57 -4.70
CA ILE A 88 -11.38 18.13 -4.51
C ILE A 88 -12.66 17.49 -3.95
N GLU A 89 -12.89 16.23 -4.28
CA GLU A 89 -14.00 15.47 -3.71
C GLU A 89 -13.65 15.00 -2.30
N VAL A 90 -14.57 15.19 -1.34
CA VAL A 90 -14.35 14.81 0.06
C VAL A 90 -15.38 13.77 0.47
N LEU A 91 -14.92 12.54 0.69
CA LEU A 91 -15.72 11.41 1.11
C LEU A 91 -15.56 11.22 2.62
N ARG A 92 -16.63 11.48 3.37
CA ARG A 92 -16.63 11.43 4.84
C ARG A 92 -17.33 10.18 5.32
N PHE A 93 -16.70 9.44 6.24
CA PHE A 93 -17.27 8.27 6.86
C PHE A 93 -17.11 8.31 8.38
N ALA A 94 -18.14 7.89 9.09
CA ALA A 94 -18.09 7.62 10.52
C ALA A 94 -18.66 6.22 10.79
N ASN A 95 -17.90 5.35 11.45
CA ASN A 95 -18.27 3.95 11.70
C ASN A 95 -18.83 3.25 10.45
N ARG A 96 -18.11 3.35 9.33
CA ARG A 96 -18.48 2.79 8.00
C ARG A 96 -19.76 3.37 7.36
N VAL A 97 -20.34 4.42 7.94
CA VAL A 97 -21.52 5.11 7.37
C VAL A 97 -21.07 6.39 6.66
N PRO A 98 -21.45 6.59 5.38
CA PRO A 98 -21.13 7.82 4.65
C PRO A 98 -21.92 9.01 5.18
N LEU A 99 -21.25 10.15 5.34
CA LEU A 99 -21.83 11.41 5.77
C LEU A 99 -21.97 12.34 4.55
N MET A 100 -23.20 12.52 4.07
CA MET A 100 -23.47 13.23 2.82
C MET A 100 -23.75 14.72 3.03
N TYR A 101 -24.43 15.09 4.13
CA TYR A 101 -24.88 16.47 4.35
C TYR A 101 -23.98 17.24 5.33
N GLN A 102 -24.19 18.56 5.41
CA GLN A 102 -23.54 19.45 6.38
C GLN A 102 -22.00 19.42 6.36
N GLN A 103 -21.40 19.36 5.17
CA GLN A 103 -19.95 19.29 5.00
C GLN A 103 -19.19 20.45 5.70
N GLY A 104 -19.69 21.68 5.63
CA GLY A 104 -19.03 22.86 6.20
C GLY A 104 -18.95 22.88 7.74
N GLY A 105 -19.83 22.15 8.42
CA GLY A 105 -19.83 22.06 9.89
C GLY A 105 -19.03 20.88 10.45
N CYS A 106 -18.60 19.96 9.58
CA CYS A 106 -18.02 18.68 9.99
C CYS A 106 -16.54 18.81 10.38
N LEU A 107 -16.16 18.21 11.50
CA LEU A 107 -14.77 18.13 11.95
C LEU A 107 -13.83 17.58 10.88
N LEU A 108 -14.27 16.56 10.14
CA LEU A 108 -13.47 15.89 9.11
C LEU A 108 -13.08 16.87 7.99
N THR A 109 -14.03 17.71 7.57
CA THR A 109 -13.79 18.74 6.55
C THR A 109 -12.87 19.83 7.10
N LYS A 110 -13.13 20.32 8.31
CA LYS A 110 -12.29 21.35 8.95
C LYS A 110 -10.83 20.90 9.07
N ALA A 111 -10.60 19.63 9.41
CA ALA A 111 -9.26 19.07 9.50
C ALA A 111 -8.55 19.02 8.13
N LEU A 112 -9.30 18.75 7.05
CA LEU A 112 -8.79 18.81 5.68
C LEU A 112 -8.46 20.24 5.23
N GLU A 113 -9.31 21.22 5.57
CA GLU A 113 -9.10 22.64 5.25
C GLU A 113 -7.89 23.25 5.99
N ALA A 114 -7.55 22.73 7.16
CA ALA A 114 -6.43 23.21 7.98
C ALA A 114 -5.04 22.81 7.42
N VAL A 115 -4.98 21.89 6.46
CA VAL A 115 -3.73 21.42 5.86
C VAL A 115 -3.34 22.30 4.67
N ASP A 116 -2.07 22.70 4.61
CA ASP A 116 -1.50 23.43 3.47
C ASP A 116 -1.19 22.48 2.30
N TRP A 117 -2.21 22.18 1.49
CA TRP A 117 -2.12 21.25 0.36
C TRP A 117 -1.23 21.74 -0.78
N LYS A 118 -0.97 23.06 -0.85
CA LYS A 118 -0.04 23.65 -1.83
C LYS A 118 1.36 23.07 -1.71
N ARG A 119 1.80 22.74 -0.49
CA ARG A 119 3.11 22.10 -0.26
C ARG A 119 3.20 20.66 -0.76
N TYR A 120 2.04 20.03 -0.97
CA TYR A 120 1.89 18.65 -1.39
C TYR A 120 1.50 18.50 -2.86
N GLY A 121 1.30 19.63 -3.57
CA GLY A 121 1.15 19.67 -5.02
C GLY A 121 -0.27 19.79 -5.54
N LEU A 122 -1.26 20.06 -4.67
CA LEU A 122 -2.59 20.52 -5.08
C LEU A 122 -2.62 22.05 -5.13
N ASP A 123 -3.54 22.63 -5.92
CA ASP A 123 -3.74 24.07 -5.89
C ASP A 123 -4.59 24.45 -4.67
N HIS A 124 -4.23 25.52 -3.97
CA HIS A 124 -4.95 25.97 -2.78
C HIS A 124 -5.00 27.50 -2.77
N PRO A 125 -5.84 28.09 -3.63
CA PRO A 125 -5.93 29.54 -3.74
C PRO A 125 -6.39 30.14 -2.40
N GLY A 126 -5.58 31.04 -1.84
CA GLY A 126 -5.87 31.71 -0.56
C GLY A 126 -5.54 30.92 0.71
N GLY A 127 -5.06 29.67 0.60
CA GLY A 127 -4.60 28.86 1.75
C GLY A 127 -5.67 28.58 2.82
N LYS A 128 -6.95 28.77 2.48
CA LYS A 128 -8.11 28.54 3.34
C LYS A 128 -9.20 27.84 2.54
N GLY A 129 -9.91 26.91 3.17
CA GLY A 129 -10.97 26.13 2.55
C GLY A 129 -10.46 24.89 1.80
N ILE A 130 -11.31 24.29 0.98
CA ILE A 130 -11.02 23.05 0.26
C ILE A 130 -10.07 23.32 -0.92
N PRO A 131 -8.98 22.56 -1.08
CA PRO A 131 -8.06 22.74 -2.21
C PRO A 131 -8.71 22.33 -3.53
N LYS A 132 -8.09 22.71 -4.63
CA LYS A 132 -8.49 22.38 -6.00
C LYS A 132 -7.53 21.39 -6.63
N GLY A 133 -8.07 20.51 -7.46
CA GLY A 133 -7.28 19.55 -8.22
C GLY A 133 -8.03 18.25 -8.49
N PRO A 134 -7.47 17.38 -9.35
CA PRO A 134 -8.07 16.11 -9.70
C PRO A 134 -7.78 15.09 -8.60
N ALA A 135 -8.34 15.30 -7.40
CA ALA A 135 -8.13 14.43 -6.25
C ALA A 135 -9.44 14.19 -5.50
N ALA A 136 -9.55 13.01 -4.90
CA ALA A 136 -10.60 12.69 -3.94
C ALA A 136 -9.96 12.19 -2.64
N VAL A 137 -10.49 12.65 -1.51
CA VAL A 137 -9.99 12.31 -0.18
C VAL A 137 -11.09 11.63 0.63
N LEU A 138 -10.83 10.40 1.05
CA LEU A 138 -11.65 9.63 1.96
C LEU A 138 -11.14 9.81 3.39
N ILE A 139 -12.05 10.10 4.32
CA ILE A 139 -11.76 10.27 5.74
C ILE A 139 -12.72 9.38 6.52
N HIS A 140 -12.18 8.41 7.26
CA HIS A 140 -12.96 7.53 8.09
C HIS A 140 -12.57 7.69 9.56
N LEU A 141 -13.59 7.91 10.40
CA LEU A 141 -13.49 7.90 11.85
C LEU A 141 -14.23 6.66 12.40
N ALA A 142 -13.49 5.73 12.98
CA ALA A 142 -14.04 4.63 13.75
C ALA A 142 -13.97 4.95 15.24
N SER A 143 -15.07 4.84 15.98
CA SER A 143 -15.10 5.04 17.44
C SER A 143 -16.28 4.28 18.06
N THR A 144 -16.15 3.87 19.32
CA THR A 144 -17.29 3.32 20.08
C THR A 144 -18.42 4.34 20.24
N ASN A 145 -18.05 5.62 20.35
CA ASN A 145 -18.98 6.73 20.45
C ASN A 145 -18.47 7.91 19.61
N VAL A 146 -19.16 8.20 18.51
CA VAL A 146 -18.89 9.35 17.65
C VAL A 146 -19.76 10.52 18.11
N GLN A 147 -19.12 11.64 18.42
CA GLN A 147 -19.82 12.86 18.83
C GLN A 147 -20.31 13.61 17.59
N PHE A 148 -21.63 13.69 17.42
CA PHE A 148 -22.26 14.40 16.30
C PHE A 148 -22.74 15.80 16.71
N THR A 149 -22.81 16.72 15.76
CA THR A 149 -23.34 18.08 15.97
C THR A 149 -24.85 18.12 16.16
N SER A 150 -25.56 17.13 15.60
CA SER A 150 -27.01 17.03 15.63
C SER A 150 -27.46 15.58 15.74
N GLU A 151 -28.71 15.38 16.17
CA GLU A 151 -29.34 14.06 16.28
C GLU A 151 -29.46 13.32 14.94
N ALA A 152 -29.45 14.07 13.83
CA ALA A 152 -29.47 13.52 12.47
C ALA A 152 -28.16 12.81 12.08
N LYS A 153 -27.08 12.96 12.88
CA LYS A 153 -25.77 12.30 12.68
C LYS A 153 -25.08 12.60 11.34
N GLU A 154 -25.31 13.78 10.77
CA GLU A 154 -24.75 14.19 9.47
C GLU A 154 -23.33 14.79 9.55
N ALA A 155 -22.93 15.29 10.71
CA ALA A 155 -21.62 15.92 10.92
C ALA A 155 -21.04 15.60 12.29
N VAL A 156 -19.74 15.31 12.31
CA VAL A 156 -18.95 15.10 13.52
C VAL A 156 -18.67 16.45 14.18
N SER A 157 -18.89 16.50 15.50
CA SER A 157 -18.67 17.67 16.35
C SER A 157 -17.19 17.98 16.57
N ASP A 158 -16.91 19.18 17.08
CA ASP A 158 -15.54 19.65 17.29
C ASP A 158 -14.86 18.97 18.48
N ASN A 159 -13.73 18.31 18.24
CA ASN A 159 -12.90 17.69 19.27
C ASN A 159 -11.42 17.83 18.86
N GLU A 160 -10.64 18.50 19.69
CA GLU A 160 -9.24 18.86 19.40
C GLU A 160 -8.32 17.63 19.27
N GLU A 161 -8.53 16.60 20.09
CA GLU A 161 -7.71 15.37 20.06
C GLU A 161 -7.95 14.59 18.76
N VAL A 162 -9.21 14.50 18.34
CA VAL A 162 -9.60 13.84 17.09
C VAL A 162 -9.15 14.68 15.88
N PHE A 163 -9.30 16.01 15.96
CA PHE A 163 -8.87 16.95 14.92
C PHE A 163 -7.38 16.80 14.60
N GLU A 164 -6.53 16.84 15.62
CA GLU A 164 -5.09 16.72 15.45
C GLU A 164 -4.69 15.36 14.86
N GLU A 165 -5.37 14.28 15.25
CA GLU A 165 -5.08 12.95 14.69
C GLU A 165 -5.47 12.85 13.21
N ILE A 166 -6.61 13.42 12.82
CA ILE A 166 -7.00 13.52 11.40
C ILE A 166 -5.99 14.36 10.63
N ARG A 167 -5.58 15.51 11.19
CA ARG A 167 -4.58 16.39 10.57
C ARG A 167 -3.26 15.66 10.32
N LEU A 168 -2.78 14.87 11.30
CA LEU A 168 -1.56 14.07 11.14
C LEU A 168 -1.72 13.00 10.03
N ALA A 169 -2.87 12.32 9.96
CA ALA A 169 -3.17 11.37 8.89
C ALA A 169 -3.13 12.03 7.50
N MET A 170 -3.74 13.20 7.36
CA MET A 170 -3.76 13.97 6.12
C MET A 170 -2.36 14.38 5.66
N LEU A 171 -1.49 14.81 6.58
CA LEU A 171 -0.11 15.16 6.25
C LEU A 171 0.69 13.96 5.73
N GLU A 172 0.43 12.76 6.25
CA GLU A 172 1.08 11.53 5.83
C GLU A 172 0.70 11.17 4.38
N VAL A 173 -0.60 11.19 4.09
CA VAL A 173 -1.12 10.98 2.74
C VAL A 173 -0.66 12.06 1.76
N GLY A 174 -0.62 13.32 2.19
CA GLY A 174 -0.08 14.42 1.41
C GLY A 174 1.39 14.24 1.02
N ARG A 175 2.22 13.65 1.89
CA ARG A 175 3.62 13.29 1.55
C ARG A 175 3.67 12.23 0.46
N GLY A 176 2.78 11.23 0.51
CA GLY A 176 2.62 10.22 -0.54
C GLY A 176 2.33 10.85 -1.90
N LEU A 177 1.34 11.76 -1.95
CA LEU A 177 0.98 12.51 -3.16
C LEU A 177 2.15 13.32 -3.72
N LYS A 178 2.85 14.07 -2.86
CA LYS A 178 4.00 14.87 -3.26
C LYS A 178 5.10 14.02 -3.90
N GLY A 179 5.35 12.83 -3.34
CA GLY A 179 6.30 11.87 -3.90
C GLY A 179 5.90 11.42 -5.31
N HIS A 180 4.62 11.09 -5.51
CA HIS A 180 4.09 10.71 -6.81
C HIS A 180 4.19 11.85 -7.84
N LEU A 181 3.75 13.07 -7.49
CA LEU A 181 3.82 14.24 -8.37
C LEU A 181 5.26 14.58 -8.77
N LYS A 182 6.21 14.49 -7.83
CA LYS A 182 7.63 14.70 -8.12
C LYS A 182 8.15 13.68 -9.13
N LYS A 183 7.86 12.39 -8.93
CA LYS A 183 8.23 11.32 -9.86
C LYS A 183 7.61 11.54 -11.25
N SER A 184 6.32 11.88 -11.31
CA SER A 184 5.60 12.16 -12.55
C SER A 184 6.20 13.36 -13.31
N SER A 185 6.48 14.47 -12.62
CA SER A 185 7.12 15.65 -13.22
C SER A 185 8.54 15.35 -13.75
N GLN A 186 9.32 14.55 -13.00
CA GLN A 186 10.66 14.12 -13.45
C GLN A 186 10.57 13.25 -14.70
N ARG A 187 9.63 12.29 -14.75
CA ARG A 187 9.37 11.45 -15.94
C ARG A 187 8.97 12.30 -17.15
N LYS A 188 8.11 13.31 -16.97
CA LYS A 188 7.70 14.20 -18.06
C LYS A 188 8.88 15.01 -18.62
N LYS A 189 9.69 15.64 -17.76
CA LYS A 189 10.88 16.40 -18.19
C LYS A 189 11.91 15.52 -18.88
N ALA A 190 12.08 14.30 -18.40
CA ALA A 190 12.93 13.29 -19.03
C ALA A 190 12.46 12.96 -20.44
N ARG A 191 11.16 12.71 -20.62
CA ARG A 191 10.54 12.45 -21.93
C ARG A 191 10.65 13.63 -22.88
N GLU A 192 10.38 14.85 -22.42
CA GLU A 192 10.53 16.07 -23.23
C GLU A 192 11.99 16.26 -23.70
N LYS A 193 12.96 16.03 -22.81
CA LYS A 193 14.39 16.05 -23.18
C LYS A 193 14.74 14.97 -24.21
N PHE A 194 14.15 13.79 -24.06
CA PHE A 194 14.37 12.68 -24.98
C PHE A 194 13.79 12.95 -26.38
N GLU A 195 12.54 13.43 -26.46
CA GLU A 195 11.90 13.81 -27.72
C GLU A 195 12.70 14.92 -28.45
N LEU A 196 13.21 15.90 -27.69
CA LEU A 196 14.08 16.94 -28.24
C LEU A 196 15.36 16.36 -28.88
N ILE A 197 15.89 15.28 -28.32
CA ILE A 197 17.17 14.71 -28.74
C ILE A 197 17.04 13.71 -29.89
N ASN A 198 16.05 12.84 -29.86
CA ASN A 198 15.92 11.78 -30.88
C ASN A 198 15.13 12.23 -32.11
N ILE A 199 14.22 13.20 -31.95
CA ILE A 199 13.36 13.65 -33.05
C ILE A 199 13.81 15.03 -33.54
N ILE A 200 13.91 15.99 -32.62
CA ILE A 200 14.11 17.39 -33.02
C ILE A 200 15.56 17.66 -33.42
N LEU A 201 16.55 17.16 -32.67
CA LEU A 201 17.96 17.44 -32.93
C LEU A 201 18.46 16.91 -34.30
N PRO A 202 18.12 15.68 -34.74
CA PRO A 202 18.48 15.20 -36.08
C PRO A 202 17.79 15.98 -37.19
N GLU A 203 16.53 16.35 -37.01
CA GLU A 203 15.80 17.20 -37.96
C GLU A 203 16.45 18.59 -38.11
N ILE A 204 16.90 19.20 -37.00
CA ILE A 204 17.64 20.47 -37.02
C ILE A 204 18.98 20.29 -37.75
N SER A 205 19.70 19.21 -37.47
CA SER A 205 20.98 18.88 -38.10
C SER A 205 20.84 18.78 -39.62
N LYS A 206 19.86 17.97 -40.07
CA LYS A 206 19.55 17.74 -41.47
C LYS A 206 19.18 19.03 -42.19
N LYS A 207 18.22 19.80 -41.66
CA LYS A 207 17.77 21.07 -42.28
C LYS A 207 18.88 22.12 -42.34
N SER A 208 19.69 22.23 -41.28
CA SER A 208 20.81 23.18 -41.25
C SER A 208 21.89 22.81 -42.27
N SER A 209 22.15 21.52 -42.42
CA SER A 209 23.10 20.96 -43.39
C SER A 209 22.62 21.14 -44.83
N GLU A 210 21.31 20.97 -45.09
CA GLU A 210 20.67 21.27 -46.37
C GLU A 210 20.76 22.77 -46.74
N ILE A 211 20.48 23.68 -45.80
CA ILE A 211 20.54 25.13 -46.06
C ILE A 211 21.97 25.59 -46.36
N LEU A 212 22.95 25.03 -45.66
CA LEU A 212 24.36 25.40 -45.79
C LEU A 212 25.11 24.57 -46.84
N SER A 213 24.46 23.56 -47.43
CA SER A 213 25.06 22.56 -48.32
C SER A 213 26.33 21.93 -47.74
N ARG A 214 26.26 21.49 -46.47
CA ARG A 214 27.36 20.85 -45.75
C ARG A 214 26.97 19.44 -45.29
N ASP A 215 27.96 18.64 -44.93
CA ASP A 215 27.74 17.33 -44.32
C ASP A 215 27.15 17.47 -42.90
N GLU A 216 26.34 16.49 -42.52
CA GLU A 216 25.71 16.45 -41.20
C GLU A 216 26.77 16.30 -40.09
N PRO A 217 26.75 17.16 -39.05
CA PRO A 217 27.67 17.03 -37.92
C PRO A 217 27.36 15.77 -37.10
N ASP A 218 28.40 15.15 -36.55
CA ASP A 218 28.24 14.08 -35.56
C ASP A 218 27.56 14.62 -34.29
N LEU A 219 26.36 14.12 -34.02
CA LEU A 219 25.53 14.55 -32.89
C LEU A 219 25.89 13.83 -31.59
N ALA A 220 26.58 12.68 -31.64
CA ALA A 220 26.84 11.86 -30.46
C ALA A 220 27.55 12.62 -29.31
N PRO A 221 28.55 13.49 -29.57
CA PRO A 221 29.20 14.29 -28.52
C PRO A 221 28.26 15.32 -27.89
N ILE A 222 27.35 15.91 -28.67
CA ILE A 222 26.39 16.92 -28.21
C ILE A 222 25.32 16.27 -27.34
N ILE A 223 24.80 15.12 -27.79
CA ILE A 223 23.78 14.34 -27.09
C ILE A 223 24.30 13.93 -25.70
N THR A 224 25.52 13.38 -25.66
CA THR A 224 26.18 12.98 -24.40
C THR A 224 26.32 14.16 -23.44
N ARG A 225 26.66 15.35 -23.95
CA ARG A 225 26.85 16.56 -23.12
C ARG A 225 25.54 17.15 -22.59
N ILE A 226 24.45 17.03 -23.33
CA ILE A 226 23.13 17.53 -22.90
C ILE A 226 22.49 16.60 -21.86
N MET A 227 22.69 15.29 -22.02
CA MET A 227 22.04 14.27 -21.20
C MET A 227 22.80 13.97 -19.91
N ASP A 228 24.11 13.70 -20.00
CA ASP A 228 24.96 13.19 -18.91
C ASP A 228 24.26 12.20 -17.96
N ALA A 229 23.41 11.33 -18.52
CA ALA A 229 22.56 10.40 -17.78
C ALA A 229 22.34 9.12 -18.58
N VAL A 230 21.91 8.08 -17.88
CA VAL A 230 21.56 6.79 -18.48
C VAL A 230 20.05 6.72 -18.60
N PHE A 231 19.55 6.33 -19.77
CA PHE A 231 18.13 6.26 -20.06
C PHE A 231 17.69 4.82 -20.15
N CYS A 232 16.46 4.56 -19.74
CA CYS A 232 15.80 3.28 -19.83
C CYS A 232 14.43 3.51 -20.46
N GLU A 233 14.22 2.91 -21.62
CA GLU A 233 12.94 2.88 -22.32
C GLU A 233 12.31 1.52 -22.17
N GLU A 234 10.99 1.49 -22.07
CA GLU A 234 10.20 0.28 -22.13
C GLU A 234 9.18 0.39 -23.24
N GLU A 235 9.11 -0.65 -24.06
CA GLU A 235 8.09 -0.83 -25.06
C GLU A 235 7.34 -2.11 -24.73
N MET A 236 6.05 -1.93 -24.44
CA MET A 236 5.14 -3.02 -24.18
C MET A 236 4.40 -3.38 -25.47
N GLY A 237 4.29 -4.67 -25.74
CA GLY A 237 3.64 -5.20 -26.92
C GLY A 237 2.83 -6.45 -26.61
N TRP A 238 2.08 -6.89 -27.61
CA TRP A 238 1.36 -8.14 -27.57
C TRP A 238 1.63 -8.90 -28.87
N ASP A 239 2.15 -10.12 -28.75
CA ASP A 239 2.34 -11.01 -29.88
C ASP A 239 1.05 -11.83 -30.09
N ASP A 240 0.27 -11.44 -31.10
CA ASP A 240 -1.00 -12.10 -31.44
C ASP A 240 -0.80 -13.54 -31.97
N GLU A 241 0.38 -13.90 -32.50
CA GLU A 241 0.67 -15.25 -33.02
C GLU A 241 1.04 -16.22 -31.91
N LYS A 242 1.83 -15.78 -30.93
CA LYS A 242 2.26 -16.61 -29.79
C LYS A 242 1.35 -16.49 -28.56
N GLY A 243 0.47 -15.49 -28.53
CA GLY A 243 -0.39 -15.21 -27.36
C GLY A 243 0.41 -14.77 -26.13
N LEU A 244 1.49 -14.01 -26.33
CA LEU A 244 2.41 -13.57 -25.29
C LEU A 244 2.38 -12.05 -25.14
N ALA A 245 2.43 -11.56 -23.91
CA ALA A 245 2.72 -10.15 -23.65
C ALA A 245 4.23 -9.94 -23.77
N THR A 246 4.67 -9.01 -24.63
CA THR A 246 6.09 -8.75 -24.87
C THR A 246 6.53 -7.45 -24.21
N CYS A 247 7.73 -7.44 -23.65
CA CYS A 247 8.35 -6.26 -23.06
C CYS A 247 9.77 -6.13 -23.59
N SER A 248 10.09 -4.96 -24.15
CA SER A 248 11.40 -4.60 -24.63
C SER A 248 11.93 -3.43 -23.82
N ILE A 249 13.00 -3.63 -23.07
CA ILE A 249 13.63 -2.60 -22.25
C ILE A 249 14.95 -2.18 -22.92
N THR A 250 15.05 -0.96 -23.43
CA THR A 250 16.27 -0.45 -24.06
C THR A 250 16.96 0.56 -23.17
N ILE A 251 18.24 0.34 -22.87
CA ILE A 251 19.02 1.18 -21.98
C ILE A 251 20.14 1.86 -22.75
N TYR A 252 20.17 3.18 -22.72
CA TYR A 252 21.14 4.03 -23.40
C TYR A 252 22.07 4.68 -22.39
N ASN A 253 23.39 4.55 -22.58
CA ASN A 253 24.35 5.28 -21.76
C ASN A 253 24.78 6.58 -22.45
N TYR A 254 24.18 7.72 -22.07
CA TYR A 254 24.62 9.04 -22.53
C TYR A 254 25.55 9.75 -21.53
N THR A 255 26.16 9.02 -20.60
CA THR A 255 27.19 9.59 -19.71
C THR A 255 28.57 9.48 -20.35
N ALA A 256 29.50 10.36 -19.96
CA ALA A 256 30.89 10.33 -20.45
C ALA A 256 31.72 9.13 -19.94
N ARG A 257 31.15 8.26 -19.07
CA ARG A 257 31.85 7.11 -18.48
C ARG A 257 31.11 5.81 -18.78
N ALA A 258 31.86 4.73 -18.85
CA ALA A 258 31.26 3.41 -18.90
C ALA A 258 30.55 3.08 -17.58
N ARG A 259 29.38 2.44 -17.65
CA ARG A 259 28.52 2.13 -16.50
C ARG A 259 28.07 0.69 -16.55
N ALA A 260 27.98 0.05 -15.38
CA ALA A 260 27.41 -1.29 -15.24
C ALA A 260 26.14 -1.20 -14.39
N TYR A 261 25.05 -1.79 -14.87
CA TYR A 261 23.76 -1.81 -14.19
C TYR A 261 23.22 -3.23 -14.08
N THR A 262 22.44 -3.46 -13.03
CA THR A 262 21.50 -4.58 -12.97
C THR A 262 20.10 -3.99 -13.05
N ILE A 263 19.32 -4.46 -14.00
CA ILE A 263 17.97 -3.97 -14.27
C ILE A 263 16.99 -5.00 -13.74
N LEU A 264 15.95 -4.53 -13.08
CA LEU A 264 14.90 -5.39 -12.56
C LEU A 264 13.57 -4.92 -13.12
N ALA A 265 12.76 -5.82 -13.65
CA ALA A 265 11.41 -5.51 -14.08
C ALA A 265 10.42 -6.23 -13.18
N LYS A 266 9.39 -5.49 -12.77
CA LYS A 266 8.23 -6.08 -12.13
C LYS A 266 7.32 -6.67 -13.20
N TRP A 267 6.96 -7.93 -13.02
CA TRP A 267 6.10 -8.66 -13.95
C TRP A 267 4.97 -9.36 -13.18
N PRO A 268 3.81 -9.59 -13.81
CA PRO A 268 2.65 -10.19 -13.16
C PRO A 268 2.85 -11.70 -12.98
N GLU A 269 3.49 -12.08 -11.87
CA GLU A 269 3.65 -13.47 -11.45
C GLU A 269 2.38 -13.99 -10.75
N GLY A 270 1.81 -15.08 -11.25
CA GLY A 270 0.64 -15.76 -10.71
C GLY A 270 0.55 -17.23 -11.15
N ASP A 271 -0.48 -17.94 -10.68
CA ASP A 271 -0.67 -19.36 -10.98
C ASP A 271 -1.03 -19.57 -12.46
N GLY A 272 0.00 -19.83 -13.28
CA GLY A 272 -0.13 -20.04 -14.72
C GLY A 272 0.61 -19.01 -15.59
N THR A 273 1.24 -17.98 -15.02
CA THR A 273 2.08 -17.05 -15.76
C THR A 273 3.55 -17.43 -15.68
N ALA A 274 4.26 -17.37 -16.81
CA ALA A 274 5.68 -17.66 -16.86
C ALA A 274 6.41 -16.72 -17.82
N ILE A 275 7.62 -16.31 -17.46
CA ILE A 275 8.50 -15.59 -18.38
C ILE A 275 8.94 -16.56 -19.49
N SER A 276 8.72 -16.16 -20.72
CA SER A 276 9.09 -16.85 -21.95
C SER A 276 9.85 -15.90 -22.88
N ASP A 277 10.47 -16.39 -23.95
CA ASP A 277 11.17 -15.55 -24.94
C ASP A 277 12.22 -14.57 -24.35
N ASN A 278 13.04 -15.04 -23.42
CA ASN A 278 14.03 -14.23 -22.69
C ASN A 278 15.48 -14.63 -23.05
N PRO A 279 16.03 -14.12 -24.16
CA PRO A 279 17.36 -14.50 -24.67
C PRO A 279 18.53 -14.09 -23.77
N LEU A 280 18.37 -13.03 -22.96
CA LEU A 280 19.41 -12.57 -22.03
C LEU A 280 19.36 -13.28 -20.66
N GLY A 281 18.38 -14.15 -20.43
CA GLY A 281 18.22 -14.91 -19.20
C GLY A 281 17.90 -14.03 -17.99
N GLY A 282 18.76 -14.06 -16.98
CA GLY A 282 18.51 -13.38 -15.70
C GLY A 282 17.94 -14.31 -14.63
N ALA A 283 17.58 -13.74 -13.49
CA ALA A 283 17.18 -14.50 -12.31
C ALA A 283 16.03 -13.82 -11.55
N LYS A 284 15.11 -14.64 -11.04
CA LYS A 284 14.10 -14.21 -10.07
C LYS A 284 14.78 -13.71 -8.79
N GLN A 285 14.40 -12.52 -8.33
CA GLN A 285 14.93 -11.93 -7.08
C GLN A 285 13.94 -11.97 -5.92
N ALA A 286 12.65 -11.86 -6.24
CA ALA A 286 11.50 -11.95 -5.35
C ALA A 286 10.25 -12.25 -6.19
N LYS A 287 9.12 -12.59 -5.56
CA LYS A 287 7.83 -12.73 -6.24
C LYS A 287 7.48 -11.49 -7.08
N GLY A 288 7.22 -11.69 -8.37
CA GLY A 288 6.91 -10.66 -9.35
C GLY A 288 8.08 -9.79 -9.77
N LEU A 289 9.34 -10.13 -9.43
CA LEU A 289 10.52 -9.32 -9.76
C LEU A 289 11.63 -10.16 -10.40
N TRP A 290 11.95 -9.83 -11.65
CA TRP A 290 13.01 -10.48 -12.43
C TRP A 290 14.18 -9.53 -12.66
N ALA A 291 15.41 -10.04 -12.61
CA ALA A 291 16.62 -9.22 -12.74
C ALA A 291 17.58 -9.71 -13.84
N TRP A 292 18.09 -8.75 -14.62
CA TRP A 292 19.14 -8.94 -15.62
C TRP A 292 20.39 -8.17 -15.23
N ARG A 293 21.53 -8.85 -15.20
CA ARG A 293 22.82 -8.21 -15.04
C ARG A 293 23.35 -7.85 -16.42
N LEU A 294 23.48 -6.55 -16.70
CA LEU A 294 24.00 -6.08 -17.96
C LEU A 294 25.54 -6.04 -17.94
N ASP A 295 26.11 -6.23 -19.13
CA ASP A 295 27.50 -5.93 -19.38
C ASP A 295 27.76 -4.42 -19.25
N THR A 296 29.05 -4.07 -19.21
CA THR A 296 29.44 -2.67 -19.07
C THR A 296 29.03 -1.88 -20.30
N LEU A 297 28.12 -0.94 -20.13
CA LEU A 297 27.65 -0.02 -21.17
C LEU A 297 28.67 1.09 -21.38
N ASN A 298 29.26 1.17 -22.56
CA ASN A 298 30.16 2.26 -22.94
C ASN A 298 29.37 3.55 -23.25
N PRO A 299 29.99 4.74 -23.14
CA PRO A 299 29.37 5.99 -23.58
C PRO A 299 28.84 5.91 -25.01
N GLY A 300 27.60 6.36 -25.24
CA GLY A 300 26.94 6.35 -26.54
C GLY A 300 26.42 5.00 -27.01
N THR A 301 26.53 3.94 -26.19
CA THR A 301 26.03 2.61 -26.53
C THR A 301 24.68 2.32 -25.88
N ALA A 302 23.94 1.39 -26.47
CA ALA A 302 22.67 0.91 -25.96
C ALA A 302 22.65 -0.61 -25.80
N THR A 303 21.82 -1.12 -24.91
CA THR A 303 21.54 -2.56 -24.78
C THR A 303 20.04 -2.76 -24.59
N THR A 304 19.49 -3.71 -25.33
CA THR A 304 18.05 -4.02 -25.31
C THR A 304 17.83 -5.38 -24.65
N ILE A 305 16.98 -5.42 -23.65
CA ILE A 305 16.48 -6.63 -23.01
C ILE A 305 15.10 -6.91 -23.56
N HIS A 306 14.89 -8.09 -24.12
CA HIS A 306 13.57 -8.54 -24.55
C HIS A 306 13.12 -9.72 -23.70
N PHE A 307 11.86 -9.72 -23.27
CA PHE A 307 11.24 -10.89 -22.66
C PHE A 307 9.73 -10.90 -22.92
N GLY A 308 9.18 -12.11 -23.05
CA GLY A 308 7.74 -12.36 -23.12
C GLY A 308 7.19 -12.91 -21.80
N VAL A 309 5.90 -12.76 -21.58
CA VAL A 309 5.17 -13.38 -20.47
C VAL A 309 4.00 -14.17 -21.04
N SER A 310 3.96 -15.46 -20.75
CA SER A 310 2.87 -16.37 -21.10
C SER A 310 1.80 -16.41 -20.02
N GLY A 311 0.58 -16.83 -20.39
CA GLY A 311 -0.52 -17.01 -19.44
C GLY A 311 -1.36 -15.77 -19.14
N LEU A 312 -1.08 -14.63 -19.79
CA LEU A 312 -1.85 -13.39 -19.67
C LEU A 312 -2.86 -13.25 -20.81
N ARG A 313 -3.85 -12.37 -20.65
CA ARG A 313 -4.73 -11.92 -21.75
C ARG A 313 -4.27 -10.56 -22.29
N LYS A 314 -4.66 -10.25 -23.53
CA LYS A 314 -4.37 -8.96 -24.17
C LYS A 314 -4.90 -7.80 -23.32
N GLY A 315 -4.00 -6.92 -22.89
CA GLY A 315 -4.31 -5.75 -22.07
C GLY A 315 -4.27 -5.96 -20.55
N GLU A 316 -3.98 -7.16 -20.06
CA GLU A 316 -3.87 -7.47 -18.62
C GLU A 316 -2.57 -6.93 -18.00
N TRP A 317 -1.53 -6.75 -18.82
CA TRP A 317 -0.26 -6.14 -18.42
C TRP A 317 0.01 -4.92 -19.30
N SER A 318 -0.21 -3.72 -18.75
CA SER A 318 -0.17 -2.45 -19.47
C SER A 318 0.98 -1.52 -19.04
N ASP A 319 1.57 -1.76 -17.87
CA ASP A 319 2.68 -0.98 -17.32
C ASP A 319 3.68 -1.91 -16.63
N ALA A 320 4.97 -1.74 -16.92
CA ALA A 320 6.04 -2.49 -16.30
C ALA A 320 6.82 -1.54 -15.37
N GLU A 321 6.87 -1.85 -14.07
CA GLU A 321 7.71 -1.03 -13.19
C GLU A 321 9.17 -1.49 -13.31
N ILE A 322 10.01 -0.68 -13.95
CA ILE A 322 11.45 -0.93 -14.05
C ILE A 322 12.19 -0.34 -12.86
N PHE A 323 13.09 -1.14 -12.29
CA PHE A 323 14.05 -0.77 -11.29
C PHE A 323 15.48 -0.99 -11.77
N TYR A 324 16.43 -0.30 -11.14
CA TYR A 324 17.85 -0.52 -11.41
C TYR A 324 18.68 -0.55 -10.12
N ARG A 325 19.81 -1.25 -10.21
CA ARG A 325 20.90 -1.25 -9.24
C ARG A 325 22.18 -0.83 -9.96
N GLY A 326 22.77 0.27 -9.50
CA GLY A 326 24.00 0.82 -10.06
C GLY A 326 24.25 2.25 -9.59
N ASN A 327 25.36 2.81 -10.05
CA ASN A 327 25.80 4.17 -9.70
C ASN A 327 25.35 5.18 -10.75
N GLY A 328 24.80 6.31 -10.29
CA GLY A 328 24.19 7.33 -11.14
C GLY A 328 22.69 7.12 -11.30
N GLU A 329 21.96 8.19 -11.55
CA GLU A 329 20.52 8.11 -11.79
C GLU A 329 20.24 7.56 -13.19
N VAL A 330 19.39 6.54 -13.27
CA VAL A 330 18.82 6.07 -14.53
C VAL A 330 17.45 6.71 -14.70
N ILE A 331 17.28 7.43 -15.79
CA ILE A 331 16.04 8.10 -16.15
C ILE A 331 15.11 7.07 -16.80
N GLY A 332 13.88 6.93 -16.29
CA GLY A 332 12.91 5.92 -16.74
C GLY A 332 12.81 4.71 -15.81
N ALA A 333 13.83 4.46 -14.98
CA ALA A 333 13.81 3.38 -13.99
C ALA A 333 13.95 3.92 -12.55
N SER A 334 13.36 3.23 -11.58
CA SER A 334 13.48 3.60 -10.15
C SER A 334 14.69 2.91 -9.52
N LYS A 335 15.45 3.60 -8.66
CA LYS A 335 16.52 2.93 -7.92
C LYS A 335 15.89 1.97 -6.92
N ILE A 336 16.30 0.70 -6.91
CA ILE A 336 15.83 -0.24 -5.91
C ILE A 336 16.61 -0.03 -4.60
N ASP A 337 15.90 0.30 -3.53
CA ASP A 337 16.46 0.35 -2.18
C ASP A 337 16.51 -1.06 -1.59
N GLU A 338 17.61 -1.42 -0.91
CA GLU A 338 17.77 -2.75 -0.29
C GLU A 338 16.64 -3.07 0.70
N LYS A 339 16.14 -2.06 1.41
CA LYS A 339 15.02 -2.20 2.36
C LYS A 339 13.71 -2.65 1.69
N LEU A 340 13.41 -2.11 0.50
CA LEU A 340 12.19 -2.44 -0.24
C LEU A 340 12.26 -3.87 -0.81
N LEU A 341 13.45 -4.31 -1.20
CA LEU A 341 13.69 -5.69 -1.61
C LEU A 341 13.54 -6.67 -0.43
N ASP A 342 14.04 -6.30 0.75
CA ASP A 342 13.90 -7.12 1.95
C ASP A 342 12.45 -7.21 2.44
N GLU A 343 11.66 -6.14 2.31
CA GLU A 343 10.22 -6.16 2.59
C GLU A 343 9.47 -7.12 1.66
N LEU A 344 9.76 -7.11 0.36
CA LEU A 344 9.15 -8.02 -0.63
C LEU A 344 9.53 -9.49 -0.38
N ARG A 345 10.78 -9.75 0.01
CA ARG A 345 11.23 -11.10 0.39
C ARG A 345 10.57 -11.57 1.68
N LYS A 346 10.39 -10.67 2.66
CA LYS A 346 9.69 -10.98 3.91
C LYS A 346 8.22 -11.28 3.66
N SER A 347 7.53 -10.51 2.81
CA SER A 347 6.14 -10.80 2.47
C SER A 347 5.99 -12.13 1.73
N GLU A 348 6.90 -12.45 0.79
CA GLU A 348 6.90 -13.75 0.10
C GLU A 348 7.15 -14.91 1.07
N ALA A 349 8.09 -14.76 2.01
CA ALA A 349 8.34 -15.78 3.03
C ALA A 349 7.15 -15.98 3.99
N LEU A 350 6.40 -14.90 4.27
CA LEU A 350 5.20 -14.95 5.11
C LEU A 350 4.05 -15.64 4.39
N GLU A 351 3.78 -15.27 3.13
CA GLU A 351 2.78 -15.96 2.28
C GLU A 351 3.11 -17.44 2.09
N ALA A 352 4.39 -17.78 1.89
CA ALA A 352 4.82 -19.18 1.78
C ALA A 352 4.62 -19.95 3.10
N ALA A 353 4.93 -19.34 4.24
CA ALA A 353 4.70 -19.95 5.55
C ALA A 353 3.20 -20.13 5.87
N GLU A 354 2.35 -19.17 5.48
CA GLU A 354 0.90 -19.27 5.59
C GLU A 354 0.35 -20.39 4.68
N ALA A 355 0.82 -20.51 3.45
CA ALA A 355 0.44 -21.59 2.54
C ALA A 355 0.88 -22.98 3.05
N GLU A 356 2.05 -23.08 3.68
CA GLU A 356 2.49 -24.31 4.34
C GLU A 356 1.67 -24.67 5.60
N LEU A 357 1.10 -23.67 6.28
CA LEU A 357 0.19 -23.87 7.41
C LEU A 357 -1.23 -24.26 6.95
N GLU A 358 -1.66 -23.77 5.78
CA GLU A 358 -2.95 -24.13 5.17
C GLU A 358 -2.97 -25.52 4.55
N GLN A 359 -1.81 -26.07 4.14
CA GLN A 359 -1.72 -27.47 3.72
C GLN A 359 -1.69 -28.39 4.96
N PRO A 360 -2.73 -29.23 5.19
CA PRO A 360 -2.71 -30.14 6.32
C PRO A 360 -1.56 -31.14 6.14
N LYS A 361 -0.58 -31.11 7.05
CA LYS A 361 0.54 -32.08 7.06
C LYS A 361 0.11 -33.52 7.40
N GLU A 362 -1.16 -33.77 7.66
CA GLU A 362 -1.71 -35.12 7.78
C GLU A 362 -3.08 -35.19 7.09
N THR A 363 -3.24 -36.14 6.18
CA THR A 363 -4.56 -36.45 5.60
C THR A 363 -5.42 -37.05 6.71
N ILE A 364 -6.69 -36.65 6.82
CA ILE A 364 -7.66 -37.15 7.81
C ILE A 364 -7.69 -38.70 7.87
N SER A 365 -7.34 -39.36 6.76
CA SER A 365 -7.14 -40.82 6.67
C SER A 365 -6.08 -41.36 7.63
N GLN A 366 -4.92 -40.70 7.75
CA GLN A 366 -3.79 -41.15 8.57
C GLN A 366 -4.06 -40.95 10.07
N LEU A 367 -4.81 -39.90 10.43
CA LEU A 367 -5.28 -39.68 11.80
C LEU A 367 -6.31 -40.71 12.23
N LYS A 368 -7.14 -41.19 11.29
CA LYS A 368 -8.16 -42.21 11.55
C LYS A 368 -7.54 -43.60 11.76
N GLU A 369 -6.55 -43.96 10.95
CA GLU A 369 -5.80 -45.21 11.07
C GLU A 369 -5.01 -45.26 12.40
N ARG A 370 -4.42 -44.14 12.81
CA ARG A 370 -3.71 -44.02 14.10
C ARG A 370 -4.63 -44.03 15.32
N ALA A 371 -5.87 -43.55 15.17
CA ALA A 371 -6.89 -43.61 16.22
C ALA A 371 -7.43 -45.05 16.38
N GLU A 372 -7.68 -45.75 15.27
CA GLU A 372 -8.14 -47.14 15.24
C GLU A 372 -7.07 -48.11 15.82
N ASP A 373 -5.78 -47.88 15.55
CA ASP A 373 -4.69 -48.67 16.17
C ASP A 373 -4.52 -48.39 17.67
N SER A 374 -4.92 -47.21 18.15
CA SER A 374 -4.81 -46.83 19.56
C SER A 374 -5.90 -47.46 20.42
N GLU A 375 -7.12 -47.62 19.88
CA GLU A 375 -8.24 -48.27 20.59
C GLU A 375 -8.08 -49.80 20.66
N ALA A 376 -7.41 -50.42 19.69
CA ALA A 376 -7.20 -51.87 19.68
C ALA A 376 -6.16 -52.40 20.70
N SER A 377 -5.41 -51.51 21.37
CA SER A 377 -4.26 -51.89 22.21
C SER A 377 -4.53 -51.87 23.74
N GLN A 378 -5.75 -51.55 24.19
CA GLN A 378 -6.10 -51.58 25.62
C GLN A 378 -6.85 -52.85 26.03
N ALA A 379 -6.14 -53.97 26.09
CA ALA A 379 -6.56 -55.12 26.90
C ALA A 379 -5.34 -55.96 27.34
N ARG A 380 -4.65 -55.53 28.40
CA ARG A 380 -3.82 -56.41 29.22
C ARG A 380 -4.12 -56.14 30.69
N PRO A 381 -4.42 -57.16 31.51
CA PRO A 381 -4.68 -56.97 32.93
C PRO A 381 -3.37 -56.62 33.65
N LEU A 382 -3.42 -55.60 34.50
CA LEU A 382 -2.29 -55.18 35.35
C LEU A 382 -2.15 -56.13 36.55
N VAL A 383 -0.91 -56.49 36.88
CA VAL A 383 -0.51 -57.35 37.99
C VAL A 383 -0.63 -56.60 39.33
N GLU A 384 -0.97 -57.33 40.39
CA GLU A 384 -1.16 -56.83 41.76
C GLU A 384 -0.04 -55.89 42.24
N GLY A 385 -0.44 -54.72 42.74
CA GLY A 385 0.43 -53.81 43.50
C GLY A 385 0.56 -52.37 43.00
N GLN A 386 -0.14 -51.95 41.93
CA GLN A 386 -0.10 -50.56 41.46
C GLN A 386 -1.50 -49.95 41.29
N THR A 387 -1.75 -48.82 41.96
CA THR A 387 -2.95 -48.00 41.81
C THR A 387 -2.71 -46.85 40.83
N SER A 388 -3.73 -46.51 40.02
CA SER A 388 -3.66 -45.39 39.08
C SER A 388 -4.00 -44.06 39.77
N LEU A 389 -3.31 -42.99 39.35
CA LEU A 389 -3.36 -41.64 39.93
C LEU A 389 -4.70 -40.89 39.75
N PHE A 390 -5.71 -41.52 39.14
CA PHE A 390 -7.02 -40.91 38.84
C PHE A 390 -8.20 -41.72 39.40
N GLY A 391 -7.97 -42.60 40.38
CA GLY A 391 -9.03 -43.42 40.99
C GLY A 391 -9.97 -42.70 41.95
N ASP A 392 -9.61 -41.51 42.45
CA ASP A 392 -10.32 -40.86 43.55
C ASP A 392 -11.05 -39.56 43.16
N PHE A 393 -11.95 -39.64 42.18
CA PHE A 393 -13.03 -38.65 42.08
C PHE A 393 -14.33 -39.30 41.65
N THR A 394 -14.91 -40.10 42.54
CA THR A 394 -16.33 -40.46 42.48
C THR A 394 -17.08 -39.63 43.52
N THR A 395 -17.91 -38.71 43.03
CA THR A 395 -18.96 -38.04 43.80
C THR A 395 -19.92 -39.09 44.35
N LYS A 396 -19.96 -39.24 45.68
CA LYS A 396 -21.04 -39.90 46.40
C LYS A 396 -22.29 -39.01 46.30
N ASP A 397 -23.17 -39.31 45.37
CA ASP A 397 -24.61 -39.05 45.53
C ASP A 397 -25.31 -40.41 45.67
N GLY A 398 -25.54 -40.79 46.92
CA GLY A 398 -26.39 -41.91 47.27
C GLY A 398 -27.85 -41.46 47.24
N MET A 399 -28.62 -42.07 46.34
CA MET A 399 -30.07 -42.11 46.42
C MET A 399 -30.43 -43.31 47.30
N GLU A 400 -31.00 -43.08 48.47
CA GLU A 400 -31.75 -44.09 49.23
C GLU A 400 -33.24 -43.78 49.09
N VAL A 401 -33.98 -44.74 48.57
CA VAL A 401 -35.44 -44.88 48.68
C VAL A 401 -35.66 -46.28 49.21
N ASP A 402 -36.18 -46.42 50.43
CA ASP A 402 -37.34 -47.28 50.75
C ASP A 402 -37.66 -47.28 52.26
N GLU A 403 -38.97 -47.26 52.52
CA GLU A 403 -39.77 -47.29 53.78
C GLU A 403 -39.86 -46.05 54.69
#